data_AF-A0A2S7NQZ0-F1
#
_entry.id   AF-A0A2S7NQZ0-F1
#
_cell.length_a   1.000
_cell.length_b   1.000
_cell.length_c   1.000
_cell.angle_alpha   90.00
_cell.angle_beta   90.00
_cell.angle_gamma   90.00
#
_symmetry.space_group_name_H-M   'P 1'
#
loop_
_entity.id
_entity.type
_entity.pdbx_description
1 polymer ?
#
loop_
_entity_poly.entity_id
_entity_poly.type
_entity_poly.pdbx_seq_one_letter_code
_entity_poly.pdbx_strand_id
1 'polypeptide(L)'
;MAYPGPPRRPGGFLRYILAAAIVVLLIFYFRGSSEASAYKYTTSPVPNTITTKYPVEHSPTYEIPISKPKSEEHPIDTLIANAEKTFEDLLKKESHDINAAAAEYRKRRGRHPPPGFDAWFKYAQKHNAVMVEDFFDQIYHDLGPYWGVDPSHMRTQARDGGMVISIRNGNATADSDWFWTQLWLQLIGTIQYALPDMDIPLNAMDEPRMVVQWETINSLIEEEKATRKLADTNDVVQEYAHLPPPRHASDKDKPPERQWEEEGMFERSFQKSG
;
A
#
# COMPACT_ATOMS: atom_id res chain seq x y z
N MET A 1 -53.64 -57.62 -0.63
CA MET A 1 -54.28 -56.42 -1.20
C MET A 1 -53.53 -55.20 -0.69
N ALA A 2 -52.81 -54.49 -1.55
CA ALA A 2 -52.02 -53.31 -1.18
C ALA A 2 -52.73 -52.04 -1.70
N TYR A 3 -52.87 -51.04 -0.83
CA TYR A 3 -53.58 -49.78 -1.08
C TYR A 3 -52.73 -48.87 -1.99
N PRO A 4 -53.26 -48.36 -3.13
CA PRO A 4 -52.57 -47.35 -3.92
C PRO A 4 -52.82 -45.95 -3.32
N GLY A 5 -51.75 -45.25 -2.95
CA GLY A 5 -51.81 -43.86 -2.51
C GLY A 5 -52.27 -42.90 -3.64
N PRO A 6 -52.78 -41.71 -3.30
CA PRO A 6 -53.40 -40.80 -4.27
C PRO A 6 -52.36 -40.17 -5.23
N PRO A 7 -52.79 -39.77 -6.45
CA PRO A 7 -51.88 -39.28 -7.49
C PRO A 7 -51.25 -37.93 -7.11
N ARG A 8 -49.93 -37.81 -7.35
CA ARG A 8 -49.20 -36.53 -7.21
C ARG A 8 -49.73 -35.54 -8.25
N ARG A 9 -50.41 -34.48 -7.79
CA ARG A 9 -50.97 -33.43 -8.66
C ARG A 9 -49.84 -32.65 -9.36
N PRO A 10 -49.93 -32.40 -10.68
CA PRO A 10 -48.89 -31.71 -11.47
C PRO A 10 -48.77 -30.19 -11.20
N GLY A 11 -49.41 -29.67 -10.14
CA GLY A 11 -49.49 -28.23 -9.85
C GLY A 11 -48.29 -27.64 -9.10
N GLY A 12 -47.31 -28.44 -8.69
CA GLY A 12 -46.11 -27.94 -7.98
C GLY A 12 -45.13 -27.23 -8.90
N PHE A 13 -44.81 -27.84 -10.04
CA PHE A 13 -43.80 -27.33 -10.97
C PHE A 13 -44.18 -25.97 -11.59
N LEU A 14 -45.47 -25.81 -11.91
CA LEU A 14 -46.00 -24.57 -12.49
C LEU A 14 -45.89 -23.37 -11.54
N ARG A 15 -45.94 -23.60 -10.22
CA ARG A 15 -45.77 -22.56 -9.20
C ARG A 15 -44.34 -22.03 -9.14
N TYR A 16 -43.35 -22.91 -9.29
CA TYR A 16 -41.94 -22.52 -9.31
C TYR A 16 -41.57 -21.76 -10.59
N ILE A 17 -42.16 -22.13 -11.73
CA ILE A 17 -41.97 -21.38 -12.99
C ILE A 17 -42.55 -19.96 -12.87
N LEU A 18 -43.75 -19.82 -12.31
CA LEU A 18 -44.37 -18.51 -12.09
C LEU A 18 -43.56 -17.64 -11.13
N ALA A 19 -43.06 -18.21 -10.03
CA ALA A 19 -42.21 -17.50 -9.09
C ALA A 19 -40.88 -17.06 -9.73
N ALA A 20 -40.23 -17.92 -10.52
CA ALA A 20 -39.00 -17.59 -11.22
C ALA A 20 -39.20 -16.46 -12.25
N ALA A 21 -40.31 -16.48 -13.00
CA ALA A 21 -40.64 -15.42 -13.97
C ALA A 21 -40.84 -14.06 -13.28
N ILE A 22 -41.48 -14.03 -12.10
CA ILE A 22 -41.66 -12.80 -11.31
C ILE A 22 -40.31 -12.26 -10.84
N VAL A 23 -39.39 -13.11 -10.36
CA VAL A 23 -38.05 -12.69 -9.92
C VAL A 23 -37.26 -12.09 -11.10
N VAL A 24 -37.30 -12.71 -12.27
CA VAL A 24 -36.63 -12.19 -13.48
C VAL A 24 -37.21 -10.83 -13.90
N LEU A 25 -38.55 -10.67 -13.86
CA LEU A 25 -39.20 -9.39 -14.15
C LEU A 25 -38.82 -8.30 -13.15
N LEU A 26 -38.70 -8.62 -11.86
CA LEU A 26 -38.24 -7.68 -10.84
C LEU A 26 -36.78 -7.26 -11.09
N ILE A 27 -35.89 -8.19 -11.45
CA ILE A 27 -34.50 -7.87 -11.79
C ILE A 27 -34.44 -6.90 -12.98
N PHE A 28 -35.25 -7.13 -14.03
CA PHE A 28 -35.31 -6.22 -15.18
C PHE A 28 -35.90 -4.85 -14.82
N TYR A 29 -36.92 -4.81 -13.96
CA TYR A 29 -37.51 -3.56 -13.48
C TYR A 29 -36.51 -2.72 -12.68
N PHE A 30 -35.81 -3.33 -11.70
CA PHE A 30 -34.81 -2.62 -10.90
C PHE A 30 -33.57 -2.21 -11.70
N ARG A 31 -33.22 -2.95 -12.76
CA ARG A 31 -32.11 -2.60 -13.65
C ARG A 31 -32.47 -1.47 -14.63
N GLY A 32 -33.76 -1.27 -14.92
CA GLY A 32 -34.25 -0.13 -15.70
C GLY A 32 -34.49 1.14 -14.88
N SER A 33 -34.65 1.03 -13.55
CA SER A 33 -34.84 2.18 -12.65
C SER A 33 -33.53 2.84 -12.17
N SER A 34 -32.36 2.37 -12.61
CA SER A 34 -31.07 2.95 -12.22
C SER A 34 -30.58 4.11 -13.10
N GLU A 35 -31.39 4.61 -14.05
CA GLU A 35 -31.05 5.84 -14.77
C GLU A 35 -31.86 7.06 -14.26
N ALA A 36 -31.10 8.11 -13.92
CA ALA A 36 -31.50 9.48 -13.59
C ALA A 36 -31.61 9.86 -12.10
N SER A 37 -30.50 9.73 -11.36
CA SER A 37 -30.14 10.78 -10.39
C SER A 37 -29.09 11.68 -11.02
N ALA A 38 -29.55 12.61 -11.87
CA ALA A 38 -28.75 13.75 -12.26
C ALA A 38 -28.66 14.70 -11.06
N TYR A 39 -27.60 14.57 -10.25
CA TYR A 39 -27.27 15.56 -9.25
C TYR A 39 -27.02 16.89 -9.97
N LYS A 40 -27.92 17.86 -9.79
CA LYS A 40 -27.72 19.22 -10.26
C LYS A 40 -26.65 19.86 -9.36
N TYR A 41 -25.42 19.90 -9.84
CA TYR A 41 -24.39 20.75 -9.24
C TYR A 41 -24.75 22.21 -9.53
N THR A 42 -25.18 22.93 -8.50
CA THR A 42 -25.25 24.39 -8.54
C THR A 42 -23.83 24.92 -8.39
N THR A 43 -23.21 25.35 -9.51
CA THR A 43 -21.93 26.04 -9.46
C THR A 43 -22.17 27.46 -8.98
N SER A 44 -21.80 27.77 -7.73
CA SER A 44 -21.70 29.17 -7.30
C SER A 44 -20.54 29.85 -8.04
N PRO A 45 -20.69 31.07 -8.58
CA PRO A 45 -19.59 31.78 -9.21
C PRO A 45 -18.61 32.22 -8.12
N VAL A 46 -17.39 31.68 -8.13
CA VAL A 46 -16.29 32.19 -7.31
C VAL A 46 -15.68 33.41 -8.01
N PRO A 47 -15.53 34.57 -7.34
CA PRO A 47 -14.85 35.71 -7.93
C PRO A 47 -13.35 35.42 -8.11
N ASN A 48 -12.87 35.41 -9.35
CA ASN A 48 -11.45 35.27 -9.67
C ASN A 48 -10.69 36.56 -9.38
N THR A 49 -10.24 36.77 -8.14
CA THR A 49 -9.06 37.60 -7.89
C THR A 49 -8.40 37.29 -6.54
N ILE A 50 -7.42 36.38 -6.54
CA ILE A 50 -6.37 36.39 -5.50
C ILE A 50 -5.03 36.15 -6.20
N THR A 51 -4.28 37.24 -6.36
CA THR A 51 -2.87 37.22 -6.76
C THR A 51 -2.03 37.04 -5.50
N THR A 52 -1.63 35.81 -5.19
CA THR A 52 -0.64 35.56 -4.13
C THR A 52 0.73 35.35 -4.76
N LYS A 53 1.60 36.36 -4.60
CA LYS A 53 3.04 36.29 -4.86
C LYS A 53 3.70 35.58 -3.68
N TYR A 54 4.01 34.30 -3.81
CA TYR A 54 5.04 33.65 -2.99
C TYR A 54 5.95 32.79 -3.89
N PRO A 55 7.27 32.81 -3.67
CA PRO A 55 8.20 31.97 -4.43
C PRO A 55 8.06 30.52 -3.94
N VAL A 56 7.74 29.61 -4.86
CA VAL A 56 7.76 28.16 -4.60
C VAL A 56 9.16 27.66 -4.95
N GLU A 57 9.91 27.22 -3.93
CA GLU A 57 11.22 26.60 -4.07
C GLU A 57 11.05 25.11 -4.40
N HIS A 58 11.84 24.62 -5.36
CA HIS A 58 11.63 23.38 -6.09
C HIS A 58 11.73 22.10 -5.24
N SER A 59 10.60 21.41 -5.03
CA SER A 59 10.57 19.96 -4.77
C SER A 59 10.66 19.20 -6.10
N PRO A 60 11.17 17.95 -6.15
CA PRO A 60 11.26 17.18 -7.39
C PRO A 60 9.85 16.99 -7.95
N THR A 61 9.56 17.78 -8.96
CA THR A 61 8.22 17.91 -9.52
C THR A 61 8.06 16.79 -10.54
N TYR A 62 7.07 15.91 -10.32
CA TYR A 62 6.48 15.16 -11.43
C TYR A 62 5.76 16.18 -12.32
N GLU A 63 6.53 16.92 -13.12
CA GLU A 63 5.97 17.89 -14.07
C GLU A 63 5.27 17.10 -15.16
N ILE A 64 3.95 17.00 -15.06
CA ILE A 64 3.11 16.59 -16.19
C ILE A 64 3.42 17.61 -17.30
N PRO A 65 3.91 17.21 -18.48
CA PRO A 65 4.25 18.15 -19.53
C PRO A 65 2.96 18.83 -20.03
N ILE A 66 2.76 20.09 -19.61
CA ILE A 66 1.57 20.88 -19.97
C ILE A 66 1.75 21.37 -21.41
N SER A 67 1.09 20.72 -22.38
CA SER A 67 0.94 21.31 -23.71
C SER A 67 0.01 22.53 -23.63
N LYS A 68 0.41 23.66 -24.25
CA LYS A 68 -0.44 24.85 -24.32
C LYS A 68 -1.77 24.51 -24.98
N PRO A 69 -2.92 24.91 -24.40
CA PRO A 69 -4.22 24.63 -24.98
C PRO A 69 -4.35 25.29 -26.36
N LYS A 70 -4.92 24.56 -27.32
CA LYS A 70 -5.36 25.11 -28.61
C LYS A 70 -6.54 26.04 -28.31
N SER A 71 -6.60 27.21 -28.95
CA SER A 71 -7.42 28.36 -28.51
C SER A 71 -8.95 28.21 -28.54
N GLU A 72 -9.48 26.99 -28.63
CA GLU A 72 -10.92 26.68 -28.58
C GLU A 72 -11.28 25.54 -27.61
N GLU A 73 -10.29 24.87 -26.98
CA GLU A 73 -10.53 23.76 -26.06
C GLU A 73 -10.54 24.24 -24.60
N HIS A 74 -11.46 23.70 -23.79
CA HIS A 74 -11.52 24.04 -22.38
C HIS A 74 -10.26 23.50 -21.67
N PRO A 75 -9.59 24.26 -20.79
CA PRO A 75 -8.34 23.80 -20.16
C PRO A 75 -8.42 22.45 -19.44
N ILE A 76 -9.61 22.09 -18.93
CA ILE A 76 -9.85 20.77 -18.32
C ILE A 76 -9.69 19.63 -19.34
N ASP A 77 -10.08 19.80 -20.60
CA ASP A 77 -9.94 18.76 -21.62
C ASP A 77 -8.47 18.42 -21.86
N THR A 78 -7.62 19.45 -21.87
CA THR A 78 -6.17 19.27 -21.95
C THR A 78 -5.63 18.53 -20.72
N LEU A 79 -6.12 18.85 -19.51
CA LEU A 79 -5.69 18.15 -18.28
C LEU A 79 -6.11 16.67 -18.29
N ILE A 80 -7.33 16.36 -18.74
CA ILE A 80 -7.82 15.00 -18.88
C ILE A 80 -6.96 14.23 -19.89
N ALA A 81 -6.73 14.80 -21.07
CA ALA A 81 -5.92 14.16 -22.12
C ALA A 81 -4.48 13.88 -21.63
N ASN A 82 -3.89 14.82 -20.88
CA ASN A 82 -2.55 14.63 -20.32
C ASN A 82 -2.52 13.56 -19.23
N ALA A 83 -3.54 13.51 -18.37
CA ALA A 83 -3.66 12.49 -17.33
C ALA A 83 -3.81 11.10 -17.94
N GLU A 84 -4.69 10.94 -18.95
CA GLU A 84 -4.88 9.68 -19.66
C GLU A 84 -3.59 9.22 -20.33
N LYS A 85 -2.92 10.12 -21.06
CA LYS A 85 -1.63 9.82 -21.68
C LYS A 85 -0.58 9.38 -20.65
N THR A 86 -0.49 10.08 -19.52
CA THR A 86 0.45 9.74 -18.45
C THR A 86 0.14 8.36 -17.87
N PHE A 87 -1.13 8.04 -17.68
CA PHE A 87 -1.59 6.74 -17.20
C PHE A 87 -1.30 5.62 -18.21
N GLU A 88 -1.60 5.81 -19.50
CA GLU A 88 -1.26 4.87 -20.55
C GLU A 88 0.25 4.63 -20.66
N ASP A 89 1.05 5.70 -20.62
CA ASP A 89 2.51 5.62 -20.69
C ASP A 89 3.11 4.91 -19.46
N LEU A 90 2.46 5.01 -18.30
CA LEU A 90 2.80 4.25 -17.11
C LEU A 90 2.50 2.76 -17.28
N LEU A 91 1.32 2.41 -17.79
CA LEU A 91 0.91 1.02 -18.03
C LEU A 91 1.76 0.34 -19.11
N LYS A 92 2.23 1.07 -20.13
CA LYS A 92 3.15 0.53 -21.15
C LYS A 92 4.48 0.00 -20.59
N LYS A 93 4.83 0.35 -19.34
CA LYS A 93 6.02 -0.13 -18.64
C LYS A 93 5.80 -1.47 -17.93
N GLU A 94 4.63 -2.08 -18.05
CA GLU A 94 4.32 -3.35 -17.39
C GLU A 94 5.29 -4.45 -17.81
N SER A 95 5.81 -5.18 -16.82
CA SER A 95 6.67 -6.34 -17.01
C SER A 95 5.87 -7.64 -16.93
N HIS A 96 5.85 -8.41 -18.00
CA HIS A 96 5.07 -9.66 -18.07
C HIS A 96 5.87 -10.92 -17.71
N ASP A 97 7.19 -10.82 -17.57
CA ASP A 97 8.06 -11.92 -17.16
C ASP A 97 9.06 -11.50 -16.08
N ILE A 98 9.58 -12.51 -15.37
CA ILE A 98 10.47 -12.31 -14.22
C ILE A 98 11.79 -11.64 -14.60
N ASN A 99 12.32 -11.90 -15.79
CA ASN A 99 13.60 -11.34 -16.22
C ASN A 99 13.43 -9.85 -16.55
N ALA A 100 12.34 -9.50 -17.25
CA ALA A 100 11.97 -8.10 -17.51
C ALA A 100 11.75 -7.32 -16.21
N ALA A 101 10.97 -7.87 -15.28
CA ALA A 101 10.73 -7.23 -13.98
C ALA A 101 12.02 -7.03 -13.19
N ALA A 102 12.89 -8.05 -13.15
CA ALA A 102 14.17 -7.96 -12.48
C ALA A 102 15.14 -6.98 -13.19
N ALA A 103 15.03 -6.79 -14.51
CA ALA A 103 15.82 -5.83 -15.25
C ALA A 103 15.38 -4.39 -14.94
N GLU A 104 14.08 -4.10 -14.95
CA GLU A 104 13.56 -2.78 -14.56
C GLU A 104 13.84 -2.48 -13.09
N TYR A 105 13.73 -3.47 -12.19
CA TYR A 105 14.17 -3.33 -10.80
C TYR A 105 15.63 -2.88 -10.71
N ARG A 106 16.56 -3.59 -11.38
CA ARG A 106 18.00 -3.25 -11.34
C ARG A 106 18.26 -1.85 -11.90
N LYS A 107 17.63 -1.52 -13.01
CA LYS A 107 17.74 -0.21 -13.66
C LYS A 107 17.26 0.92 -12.75
N ARG A 108 16.19 0.70 -11.99
CA ARG A 108 15.56 1.73 -11.17
C ARG A 108 16.12 1.82 -9.76
N ARG A 109 16.42 0.68 -9.14
CA ARG A 109 16.88 0.58 -7.75
C ARG A 109 18.41 0.51 -7.63
N GLY A 110 19.13 0.20 -8.71
CA GLY A 110 20.59 0.06 -8.70
C GLY A 110 21.08 -1.13 -7.88
N ARG A 111 20.21 -2.13 -7.63
CA ARG A 111 20.44 -3.28 -6.76
C ARG A 111 19.85 -4.54 -7.37
N HIS A 112 20.30 -5.71 -6.91
CA HIS A 112 19.62 -6.95 -7.23
C HIS A 112 18.27 -7.04 -6.52
N PRO A 113 17.25 -7.66 -7.14
CA PRO A 113 16.01 -7.96 -6.44
C PRO A 113 16.28 -8.80 -5.19
N PRO A 114 15.49 -8.63 -4.12
CA PRO A 114 15.71 -9.34 -2.87
C PRO A 114 15.48 -10.86 -3.02
N PRO A 115 16.01 -11.68 -2.10
CA PRO A 115 15.71 -13.10 -2.09
C PRO A 115 14.20 -13.37 -2.01
N GLY A 116 13.71 -14.29 -2.84
CA GLY A 116 12.27 -14.59 -2.96
C GLY A 116 11.51 -13.71 -3.97
N PHE A 117 12.19 -12.85 -4.73
CA PHE A 117 11.56 -12.00 -5.75
C PHE A 117 10.78 -12.80 -6.80
N ASP A 118 11.25 -13.99 -7.20
CA ASP A 118 10.53 -14.84 -8.16
C ASP A 118 9.24 -15.42 -7.57
N ALA A 119 9.25 -15.79 -6.29
CA ALA A 119 8.08 -16.25 -5.56
C ALA A 119 7.05 -15.11 -5.41
N TRP A 120 7.52 -13.91 -5.07
CA TRP A 120 6.69 -12.70 -5.03
C TRP A 120 6.07 -12.39 -6.39
N PHE A 121 6.85 -12.43 -7.47
CA PHE A 121 6.36 -12.16 -8.82
C PHE A 121 5.28 -13.19 -9.26
N LYS A 122 5.52 -14.49 -8.99
CA LYS A 122 4.52 -15.54 -9.23
C LYS A 122 3.24 -15.32 -8.42
N TYR A 123 3.37 -14.91 -7.16
CA TYR A 123 2.22 -14.56 -6.32
C TYR A 123 1.45 -13.39 -6.93
N ALA A 124 2.14 -12.32 -7.31
CA ALA A 124 1.53 -11.15 -7.93
C ALA A 124 0.77 -11.50 -9.22
N GLN A 125 1.38 -12.31 -10.10
CA GLN A 125 0.72 -12.81 -11.32
C GLN A 125 -0.54 -13.64 -11.03
N LYS A 126 -0.46 -14.57 -10.06
CA LYS A 126 -1.61 -15.39 -9.65
C LYS A 126 -2.80 -14.55 -9.19
N HIS A 127 -2.52 -13.36 -8.63
CA HIS A 127 -3.51 -12.41 -8.15
C HIS A 127 -3.85 -11.29 -9.16
N ASN A 128 -3.40 -11.41 -10.42
CA ASN A 128 -3.61 -10.43 -11.49
C ASN A 128 -3.14 -9.02 -11.14
N ALA A 129 -2.03 -8.90 -10.40
CA ALA A 129 -1.41 -7.62 -10.14
C ALA A 129 -0.72 -7.08 -11.40
N VAL A 130 -0.84 -5.77 -11.62
CA VAL A 130 -0.17 -5.05 -12.72
C VAL A 130 1.27 -4.76 -12.31
N MET A 131 2.22 -5.33 -13.03
CA MET A 131 3.63 -5.34 -12.64
C MET A 131 4.40 -4.17 -13.28
N VAL A 132 4.15 -2.96 -12.78
CA VAL A 132 4.90 -1.77 -13.18
C VAL A 132 5.82 -1.36 -12.01
N GLU A 133 7.14 -1.35 -12.24
CA GLU A 133 8.12 -1.01 -11.19
C GLU A 133 7.91 0.40 -10.60
N ASP A 134 7.31 1.31 -11.38
CA ASP A 134 6.85 2.66 -10.97
C ASP A 134 5.95 2.65 -9.74
N PHE A 135 5.06 1.65 -9.60
CA PHE A 135 4.12 1.56 -8.47
C PHE A 135 4.78 1.31 -7.11
N PHE A 136 6.01 0.82 -7.08
CA PHE A 136 6.70 0.49 -5.83
C PHE A 136 7.60 1.62 -5.31
N ASP A 137 7.60 2.80 -5.93
CA ASP A 137 8.41 3.94 -5.49
C ASP A 137 8.21 4.32 -4.04
N GLN A 138 6.96 4.34 -3.59
CA GLN A 138 6.65 4.74 -2.22
C GLN A 138 7.39 3.86 -1.22
N ILE A 139 7.46 2.54 -1.47
CA ILE A 139 8.19 1.61 -0.61
C ILE A 139 9.67 2.00 -0.53
N TYR A 140 10.30 2.36 -1.64
CA TYR A 140 11.72 2.72 -1.64
C TYR A 140 12.00 4.14 -1.14
N HIS A 141 11.06 5.06 -1.31
CA HIS A 141 11.11 6.37 -0.68
C HIS A 141 11.12 6.21 0.85
N ASP A 142 10.22 5.37 1.39
CA ASP A 142 10.06 5.20 2.83
C ASP A 142 11.18 4.35 3.45
N LEU A 143 11.67 3.33 2.73
CA LEU A 143 12.77 2.48 3.19
C LEU A 143 14.16 3.09 2.94
N GLY A 144 14.28 4.06 2.04
CA GLY A 144 15.56 4.65 1.61
C GLY A 144 16.46 5.08 2.78
N PRO A 145 15.96 5.89 3.74
CA PRO A 145 16.79 6.35 4.86
C PRO A 145 17.35 5.20 5.72
N TYR A 146 16.63 4.08 5.83
CA TYR A 146 17.05 2.95 6.66
C TYR A 146 18.27 2.20 6.12
N TRP A 147 18.64 2.40 4.85
CA TRP A 147 19.89 1.87 4.30
C TRP A 147 21.15 2.59 4.80
N GLY A 148 21.00 3.80 5.35
CA GLY A 148 22.07 4.53 6.06
C GLY A 148 22.07 4.27 7.58
N VAL A 149 21.14 3.47 8.09
CA VAL A 149 21.03 3.17 9.53
C VAL A 149 21.72 1.85 9.84
N ASP A 150 22.40 1.78 10.99
CA ASP A 150 22.99 0.52 11.46
C ASP A 150 21.92 -0.60 11.59
N PRO A 151 22.06 -1.75 10.89
CA PRO A 151 21.06 -2.81 10.91
C PRO A 151 20.86 -3.47 12.27
N SER A 152 21.85 -3.44 13.17
CA SER A 152 21.73 -4.00 14.52
C SER A 152 20.87 -3.09 15.41
N HIS A 153 21.08 -1.77 15.28
CA HIS A 153 20.26 -0.77 15.95
C HIS A 153 18.80 -0.85 15.49
N MET A 154 18.57 -0.86 14.17
CA MET A 154 17.21 -0.95 13.60
C MET A 154 16.46 -2.19 14.07
N ARG A 155 17.09 -3.38 14.04
CA ARG A 155 16.46 -4.63 14.53
C ARG A 155 16.09 -4.54 16.01
N THR A 156 16.94 -3.92 16.82
CA THR A 156 16.68 -3.74 18.25
C THR A 156 15.46 -2.83 18.46
N GLN A 157 15.42 -1.67 17.78
CA GLN A 157 14.28 -0.74 17.87
C GLN A 157 12.97 -1.36 17.37
N ALA A 158 13.03 -2.11 16.26
CA ALA A 158 11.86 -2.78 15.67
C ALA A 158 11.26 -3.83 16.61
N ARG A 159 12.11 -4.67 17.22
CA ARG A 159 11.69 -5.69 18.18
C ARG A 159 11.04 -5.07 19.42
N ASP A 160 11.50 -3.90 19.84
CA ASP A 160 11.07 -3.28 21.10
C ASP A 160 9.91 -2.27 20.92
N GLY A 161 9.33 -2.16 19.70
CA GLY A 161 8.33 -1.18 19.25
C GLY A 161 7.02 -1.03 20.07
N GLY A 162 6.76 -1.93 21.03
CA GLY A 162 5.58 -1.92 21.91
C GLY A 162 4.32 -2.55 21.30
N MET A 163 4.02 -2.28 20.03
CA MET A 163 3.03 -3.04 19.25
C MET A 163 3.76 -3.69 18.09
N VAL A 164 4.12 -4.97 18.23
CA VAL A 164 5.01 -5.65 17.27
C VAL A 164 4.35 -6.95 16.80
N ILE A 165 4.43 -7.18 15.49
CA ILE A 165 4.17 -8.49 14.88
C ILE A 165 5.52 -9.14 14.61
N SER A 166 5.76 -10.30 15.22
CA SER A 166 6.97 -11.10 15.05
C SER A 166 6.67 -12.31 14.18
N ILE A 167 7.50 -12.55 13.18
CA ILE A 167 7.43 -13.75 12.33
C ILE A 167 8.63 -14.62 12.67
N ARG A 168 8.39 -15.89 12.99
CA ARG A 168 9.45 -16.89 13.23
C ARG A 168 9.11 -18.19 12.56
N ASN A 169 10.02 -18.71 11.73
CA ASN A 169 9.83 -19.97 11.01
C ASN A 169 8.49 -20.03 10.25
N GLY A 170 8.11 -18.92 9.60
CA GLY A 170 6.87 -18.80 8.85
C GLY A 170 5.59 -18.74 9.69
N ASN A 171 5.70 -18.53 11.01
CA ASN A 171 4.58 -18.32 11.92
C ASN A 171 4.58 -16.89 12.48
N ALA A 172 3.51 -16.14 12.22
CA ALA A 172 3.34 -14.77 12.69
C ALA A 172 2.58 -14.73 14.04
N THR A 173 3.06 -13.91 14.97
CA THR A 173 2.45 -13.68 16.30
C THR A 173 2.50 -12.20 16.65
N ALA A 174 1.55 -11.70 17.44
CA ALA A 174 1.54 -10.32 17.92
C ALA A 174 1.69 -10.25 19.45
N ASP A 175 2.40 -9.23 19.95
CA ASP A 175 2.55 -8.96 21.39
C ASP A 175 1.44 -8.04 21.96
N SER A 176 0.39 -7.76 21.16
CA SER A 176 -0.69 -6.86 21.55
C SER A 176 -2.03 -7.36 21.04
N ASP A 177 -3.03 -7.40 21.93
CA ASP A 177 -4.42 -7.73 21.61
C ASP A 177 -5.23 -6.54 21.04
N TRP A 178 -4.56 -5.41 20.75
CA TRP A 178 -5.23 -4.25 20.15
C TRP A 178 -5.76 -4.58 18.76
N PHE A 179 -6.98 -4.14 18.45
CA PHE A 179 -7.71 -4.62 17.28
C PHE A 179 -6.98 -4.33 15.95
N TRP A 180 -6.33 -3.17 15.80
CA TRP A 180 -5.54 -2.87 14.61
C TRP A 180 -4.38 -3.86 14.43
N THR A 181 -3.68 -4.17 15.51
CA THR A 181 -2.58 -5.15 15.50
C THR A 181 -3.08 -6.52 15.05
N GLN A 182 -4.26 -6.94 15.53
CA GLN A 182 -4.86 -8.22 15.17
C GLN A 182 -5.31 -8.29 13.70
N LEU A 183 -5.82 -7.18 13.14
CA LEU A 183 -6.15 -7.10 11.70
C LEU A 183 -4.90 -7.19 10.82
N TRP A 184 -3.83 -6.50 11.20
CA TRP A 184 -2.54 -6.61 10.51
C TRP A 184 -1.95 -8.01 10.62
N LEU A 185 -2.05 -8.65 11.79
CA LEU A 185 -1.64 -10.03 12.00
C LEU A 185 -2.39 -10.98 11.07
N GLN A 186 -3.71 -10.80 10.93
CA GLN A 186 -4.53 -11.61 10.02
C GLN A 186 -4.07 -11.46 8.56
N LEU A 187 -3.81 -10.23 8.12
CA LEU A 187 -3.31 -9.95 6.77
C LEU A 187 -1.94 -10.62 6.54
N ILE A 188 -0.99 -10.41 7.46
CA ILE A 188 0.35 -11.01 7.38
C ILE A 188 0.25 -12.55 7.40
N GLY A 189 -0.67 -13.10 8.19
CA GLY A 189 -0.94 -14.53 8.26
C GLY A 189 -1.31 -15.16 6.92
N THR A 190 -1.79 -14.39 5.94
CA THR A 190 -2.07 -14.88 4.58
C THR A 190 -0.81 -15.15 3.75
N ILE A 191 0.31 -14.53 4.10
CA ILE A 191 1.60 -14.61 3.37
C ILE A 191 2.78 -15.08 4.24
N GLN A 192 2.57 -15.32 5.54
CA GLN A 192 3.62 -15.65 6.52
C GLN A 192 4.55 -16.80 6.10
N TYR A 193 4.04 -17.77 5.34
CA TYR A 193 4.83 -18.92 4.83
C TYR A 193 5.96 -18.51 3.87
N ALA A 194 5.88 -17.31 3.28
CA ALA A 194 6.85 -16.77 2.33
C ALA A 194 7.73 -15.67 2.94
N LEU A 195 7.54 -15.33 4.21
CA LEU A 195 8.28 -14.26 4.88
C LEU A 195 9.43 -14.83 5.73
N PRO A 196 10.61 -14.17 5.75
CA PRO A 196 11.67 -14.53 6.66
C PRO A 196 11.35 -14.13 8.11
N ASP A 197 12.22 -14.54 9.03
CA ASP A 197 12.19 -14.06 10.40
C ASP A 197 12.34 -12.53 10.43
N MET A 198 11.34 -11.82 10.96
CA MET A 198 11.36 -10.37 11.09
C MET A 198 10.43 -9.88 12.21
N ASP A 199 10.68 -8.65 12.67
CA ASP A 199 9.85 -7.93 13.64
C ASP A 199 9.30 -6.68 12.96
N ILE A 200 7.97 -6.54 12.94
CA ILE A 200 7.24 -5.46 12.30
C ILE A 200 6.62 -4.59 13.40
N PRO A 201 7.25 -3.47 13.78
CA PRO A 201 6.65 -2.52 14.70
C PRO A 201 5.51 -1.78 14.00
N LEU A 202 4.37 -1.71 14.68
CA LEU A 202 3.17 -1.03 14.21
C LEU A 202 2.90 0.20 15.06
N ASN A 203 2.51 1.27 14.39
CA ASN A 203 1.83 2.38 15.03
C ASN A 203 0.33 2.22 14.78
N ALA A 204 -0.43 1.92 15.83
CA ALA A 204 -1.88 1.80 15.76
C ALA A 204 -2.64 3.10 16.07
N MET A 205 -1.91 4.22 16.19
CA MET A 205 -2.47 5.56 16.44
C MET A 205 -2.58 6.36 15.14
N ASP A 206 -3.43 7.38 15.15
CA ASP A 206 -3.67 8.25 14.00
C ASP A 206 -2.47 9.16 13.66
N GLU A 207 -1.63 9.47 14.66
CA GLU A 207 -0.47 10.35 14.52
C GLU A 207 0.83 9.56 14.33
N PRO A 208 1.78 10.06 13.51
CA PRO A 208 3.09 9.41 13.35
C PRO A 208 3.88 9.40 14.66
N ARG A 209 4.69 8.36 14.86
CA ARG A 209 5.54 8.19 16.07
C ARG A 209 7.01 8.47 15.85
N MET A 210 7.38 8.87 14.64
CA MET A 210 8.75 9.21 14.29
C MET A 210 8.77 10.59 13.64
N VAL A 211 9.51 11.50 14.25
CA VAL A 211 9.82 12.81 13.71
C VAL A 211 11.33 12.88 13.60
N VAL A 212 11.83 13.22 12.42
CA VAL A 212 13.26 13.26 12.13
C VAL A 212 13.57 14.57 11.43
N GLN A 213 14.70 15.18 11.78
CA GLN A 213 15.17 16.41 11.13
C GLN A 213 15.43 16.16 9.64
N TRP A 214 15.14 17.16 8.82
CA TRP A 214 15.31 17.09 7.37
C TRP A 214 16.76 16.76 6.98
N GLU A 215 17.72 17.42 7.64
CA GLU A 215 19.16 17.24 7.41
C GLU A 215 19.59 15.80 7.65
N THR A 216 19.05 15.16 8.70
CA THR A 216 19.31 13.76 9.03
C THR A 216 18.77 12.82 7.96
N ILE A 217 17.51 13.01 7.52
CA ILE A 217 16.92 12.22 6.43
C ILE A 217 17.75 12.37 5.16
N ASN A 218 18.11 13.61 4.80
CA ASN A 218 18.89 13.86 3.60
C ASN A 218 20.27 13.19 3.65
N SER A 219 20.96 13.24 4.80
CA SER A 219 22.24 12.54 4.98
C SER A 219 22.10 11.03 4.79
N LEU A 220 21.08 10.41 5.40
CA LEU A 220 20.82 8.97 5.26
C LEU A 220 20.49 8.56 3.82
N ILE A 221 19.78 9.42 3.08
CA ILE A 221 19.49 9.21 1.66
C ILE A 221 20.75 9.30 0.80
N GLU A 222 21.67 10.23 1.10
CA GLU A 222 22.96 10.30 0.39
C GLU A 222 23.81 9.05 0.64
N GLU A 223 23.81 8.53 1.88
CA GLU A 223 24.44 7.24 2.20
C GLU A 223 23.78 6.08 1.44
N GLU A 224 22.45 6.01 1.40
CA GLU A 224 21.73 4.99 0.64
C GLU A 224 22.16 5.01 -0.83
N LYS A 225 22.17 6.18 -1.47
CA LYS A 225 22.58 6.34 -2.87
C LYS A 225 24.02 5.88 -3.08
N ALA A 226 24.94 6.25 -2.17
CA ALA A 226 26.34 5.87 -2.25
C ALA A 226 26.57 4.36 -2.10
N THR A 227 25.68 3.65 -1.40
CA THR A 227 25.76 2.19 -1.23
C THR A 227 25.07 1.38 -2.33
N ARG A 228 24.42 2.02 -3.31
CA ARG A 228 23.79 1.32 -4.44
C ARG A 228 24.86 0.67 -5.30
N LYS A 229 24.87 -0.66 -5.30
CA LYS A 229 25.74 -1.46 -6.16
C LYS A 229 25.07 -2.76 -6.55
N LEU A 230 25.34 -3.18 -7.78
CA LEU A 230 25.07 -4.54 -8.24
C LEU A 230 26.27 -5.40 -7.82
N ALA A 231 26.14 -6.09 -6.69
CA ALA A 231 27.15 -7.03 -6.20
C ALA A 231 27.34 -8.19 -7.20
N ASP A 232 28.51 -8.81 -7.20
CA ASP A 232 28.75 -10.00 -8.02
C ASP A 232 27.79 -11.12 -7.60
N THR A 233 27.28 -11.88 -8.56
CA THR A 233 26.32 -12.96 -8.29
C THR A 233 26.90 -14.09 -7.45
N ASN A 234 28.22 -14.21 -7.33
CA ASN A 234 28.88 -15.19 -6.46
C ASN A 234 28.92 -14.73 -4.98
N ASP A 235 28.77 -13.43 -4.73
CA ASP A 235 28.82 -12.85 -3.38
C ASP A 235 27.43 -12.65 -2.76
N VAL A 236 26.35 -12.81 -3.54
CA VAL A 236 24.97 -12.65 -3.07
C VAL A 236 24.42 -13.93 -2.47
N VAL A 237 23.79 -13.81 -1.31
CA VAL A 237 23.12 -14.91 -0.62
C VAL A 237 21.61 -14.79 -0.74
N GLN A 238 20.92 -15.92 -0.79
CA GLN A 238 19.45 -15.96 -0.75
C GLN A 238 18.88 -16.29 0.63
N GLU A 239 19.74 -16.68 1.57
CA GLU A 239 19.33 -17.12 2.90
C GLU A 239 19.24 -15.92 3.85
N TYR A 240 18.18 -15.90 4.65
CA TYR A 240 17.99 -14.91 5.70
C TYR A 240 18.52 -15.45 7.03
N ALA A 241 19.04 -14.55 7.87
CA ALA A 241 19.46 -14.90 9.21
C ALA A 241 18.25 -15.20 10.10
N HIS A 242 18.40 -16.18 10.98
CA HIS A 242 17.41 -16.46 12.03
C HIS A 242 17.44 -15.38 13.11
N LEU A 243 16.26 -15.03 13.62
CA LEU A 243 16.12 -14.07 14.71
C LEU A 243 15.82 -14.78 16.04
N PRO A 244 16.22 -14.19 17.18
CA PRO A 244 15.87 -14.72 18.50
C PRO A 244 14.34 -14.77 18.68
N PRO A 245 13.83 -15.54 19.65
CA PRO A 245 12.40 -15.60 19.95
C PRO A 245 11.77 -14.20 20.10
N PRO A 246 10.46 -14.05 19.79
CA PRO A 246 9.75 -12.79 20.01
C PRO A 246 9.91 -12.33 21.45
N ARG A 247 10.09 -11.03 21.65
CA ARG A 247 10.12 -10.44 22.99
C ARG A 247 8.68 -10.25 23.46
N HIS A 248 8.44 -10.53 24.73
CA HIS A 248 7.15 -10.33 25.38
C HIS A 248 7.26 -9.24 26.43
N ALA A 249 6.15 -8.53 26.68
CA ALA A 249 6.08 -7.52 27.76
C ALA A 249 6.49 -8.05 29.16
N SER A 250 6.46 -9.38 29.37
CA SER A 250 6.89 -10.06 30.59
C SER A 250 8.39 -10.31 30.72
N ASP A 251 9.18 -10.03 29.68
CA ASP A 251 10.61 -10.32 29.66
C ASP A 251 11.40 -9.37 30.60
N LYS A 252 12.48 -9.89 31.18
CA LYS A 252 13.26 -9.17 32.22
C LYS A 252 14.15 -8.05 31.69
N ASP A 253 14.49 -8.10 30.40
CA ASP A 253 15.35 -7.11 29.76
C ASP A 253 14.55 -5.85 29.45
N LYS A 254 15.05 -4.70 29.90
CA LYS A 254 14.42 -3.42 29.57
C LYS A 254 14.61 -3.10 28.08
N PRO A 255 13.60 -2.55 27.39
CA PRO A 255 13.77 -2.04 26.04
C PRO A 255 14.79 -0.88 26.03
N PRO A 256 15.42 -0.59 24.89
CA PRO A 256 16.23 0.60 24.71
C PRO A 256 15.45 1.85 25.11
N GLU A 257 16.15 2.80 25.71
CA GLU A 257 15.58 4.10 26.03
C GLU A 257 15.21 4.84 24.74
N ARG A 258 13.97 5.35 24.69
CA ARG A 258 13.48 6.17 23.58
C ARG A 258 13.57 7.63 23.98
N GLN A 259 14.07 8.44 23.06
CA GLN A 259 14.00 9.89 23.17
C GLN A 259 12.62 10.31 22.69
N TRP A 260 11.73 10.60 23.63
CA TRP A 260 10.44 11.20 23.33
C TRP A 260 10.63 12.71 23.23
N GLU A 261 9.97 13.32 22.26
CA GLU A 261 9.84 14.78 22.23
C GLU A 261 8.86 15.15 23.36
N GLU A 262 9.37 15.61 24.50
CA GLU A 262 8.56 15.99 25.67
C GLU A 262 8.13 17.47 25.64
N GLU A 263 8.85 18.32 24.89
CA GLU A 263 8.53 19.74 24.69
C GLU A 263 8.96 20.22 23.29
N GLY A 264 8.06 20.08 22.29
CA GLY A 264 8.35 20.43 20.89
C GLY A 264 7.53 21.62 20.36
N MET A 265 8.08 22.35 19.38
CA MET A 265 7.45 23.52 18.71
C MET A 265 6.02 23.24 18.15
N PHE A 266 5.67 21.96 17.95
CA PHE A 266 4.41 21.49 17.37
C PHE A 266 3.25 21.41 18.38
N GLU A 267 3.50 21.27 19.68
CA GLU A 267 2.41 21.21 20.69
C GLU A 267 1.81 22.59 20.99
N ARG A 268 2.58 23.67 20.80
CA ARG A 268 2.13 25.03 21.10
C ARG A 268 1.02 25.52 20.17
N SER A 269 0.88 24.95 18.97
CA SER A 269 -0.18 25.32 18.02
C SER A 269 -1.54 24.70 18.33
N PHE A 270 -1.58 23.57 19.05
CA PHE A 270 -2.83 22.87 19.35
C PHE A 270 -3.42 23.23 20.73
N GLN A 271 -2.62 23.77 21.65
CA GLN A 271 -3.13 24.22 22.95
C GLN A 271 -3.72 25.64 22.96
N LYS A 272 -3.64 26.40 21.85
CA LYS A 272 -4.14 27.80 21.79
C LYS A 272 -5.52 27.98 21.16
N SER A 273 -6.24 26.89 20.86
CA SER A 273 -7.61 26.95 20.33
C SER A 273 -8.63 26.26 21.24
N GLY A 274 -8.52 26.49 22.55
CA GLY A 274 -9.52 26.16 23.56
C GLY A 274 -10.01 27.40 24.29
#